data_AF-A0A966HYR4-F1
#
_entry.id   AF-A0A966HYR4-F1
#
_cell.length_a   1.000
_cell.length_b   1.000
_cell.length_c   1.000
_cell.angle_alpha   90.00
_cell.angle_beta   90.00
_cell.angle_gamma   90.00
#
_symmetry.space_group_name_H-M   'P 1'
#
loop_
_entity.id
_entity.type
_entity.pdbx_description
1 polymer ?
#
loop_
_entity_poly.entity_id
_entity_poly.type
_entity_poly.pdbx_seq_one_letter_code
_entity_poly.pdbx_strand_id
1 'polypeptide(L)' 'KKLKIIDEIIEEPLGGAHRDYDLISSSIKDSLIKNLSALNSMSMEQLLDRRYKRLVEIGI' A
#
# COMPACT_ATOMS: atom_id res chain seq x y z
N LYS A 1 16.01 -5.13 11.09
CA LYS A 1 15.33 -5.87 10.00
C LYS A 1 13.99 -5.17 9.78
N LYS A 2 13.76 -4.47 8.66
CA LYS A 2 12.45 -3.85 8.38
C LYS A 2 11.47 -4.98 8.10
N LEU A 3 10.46 -5.16 8.95
CA LEU A 3 9.48 -6.23 8.78
C LEU A 3 8.68 -5.90 7.51
N LYS A 4 8.73 -6.77 6.48
CA LYS A 4 8.05 -6.59 5.18
C LYS A 4 6.52 -6.76 5.29
N ILE A 5 5.93 -6.13 6.30
CA ILE A 5 4.50 -6.26 6.63
C ILE A 5 3.67 -5.26 5.82
N ILE A 6 4.19 -4.04 5.66
CA ILE A 6 3.57 -2.98 4.86
C ILE A 6 4.33 -2.79 3.55
N ASP A 7 3.60 -2.45 2.48
CA ASP A 7 4.19 -2.21 1.15
C ASP A 7 4.70 -0.78 1.01
N GLU A 8 3.98 0.19 1.59
CA GLU A 8 4.26 1.61 1.45
C GLU A 8 3.89 2.38 2.72
N ILE A 9 4.50 3.55 2.86
CA ILE A 9 4.20 4.55 3.89
C ILE A 9 3.80 5.82 3.13
N ILE A 10 2.64 6.36 3.45
CA ILE A 10 2.18 7.65 2.91
C ILE A 10 2.63 8.71 3.91
N GLU A 11 3.51 9.62 3.48
CA GLU A 11 4.06 10.66 4.34
C GLU A 11 2.98 11.70 4.68
N GLU A 12 2.93 12.09 5.95
CA GLU A 12 2.03 13.14 6.41
C GLU A 12 2.62 14.53 6.13
N PRO A 13 1.76 15.55 5.91
CA PRO A 13 2.22 16.93 5.80
C PRO A 13 2.87 17.44 7.10
N LEU A 14 3.65 18.51 7.00
CA LEU A 14 4.35 19.08 8.15
C LEU A 14 3.38 19.44 9.27
N GLY A 15 3.55 18.79 10.42
CA GLY A 15 2.69 18.94 11.60
C GLY A 15 1.48 17.99 11.64
N GLY A 16 1.37 17.05 10.70
CA GLY A 16 0.47 15.90 10.75
C GLY A 16 -0.74 16.00 9.80
N ALA A 17 -1.32 14.85 9.47
CA ALA A 17 -2.43 14.69 8.52
C ALA A 17 -3.68 15.53 8.85
N HIS A 18 -3.90 15.85 10.13
CA HIS A 18 -5.04 16.65 10.58
C HIS A 18 -4.94 18.14 10.21
N ARG A 19 -3.76 18.61 9.78
CA ARG A 19 -3.56 20.02 9.41
C ARG A 19 -3.97 20.35 7.98
N ASP A 20 -3.90 19.36 7.10
CA ASP A 20 -4.18 19.51 5.68
C ASP A 20 -4.85 18.24 5.15
N TYR A 21 -6.18 18.21 5.33
CA TYR A 21 -7.02 17.07 4.93
C TYR A 21 -7.05 16.89 3.41
N ASP A 22 -6.99 17.97 2.65
CA ASP A 22 -7.04 17.91 1.19
C ASP A 22 -5.77 17.28 0.65
N LEU A 23 -4.60 17.70 1.16
CA LEU A 23 -3.31 17.13 0.78
C LEU A 23 -3.18 15.65 1.15
N ILE A 24 -3.55 15.27 2.38
CA ILE A 24 -3.45 13.87 2.79
C ILE A 24 -4.45 12.99 2.03
N SER A 25 -5.67 13.48 1.78
CA SER A 25 -6.69 12.78 1.01
C SER A 25 -6.23 12.54 -0.44
N SER A 26 -5.64 13.57 -1.08
CA SER A 26 -5.06 13.43 -2.42
C SER A 26 -3.93 12.40 -2.44
N SER A 27 -3.04 12.45 -1.44
CA SER A 27 -1.91 11.52 -1.34
C SER A 27 -2.39 10.07 -1.17
N ILE A 28 -3.40 9.85 -0.32
CA ILE A 28 -4.06 8.54 -0.15
C ILE A 28 -4.69 8.07 -1.45
N LYS A 29 -5.45 8.93 -2.12
CA LYS A 29 -6.11 8.63 -3.40
C LYS A 29 -5.10 8.17 -4.45
N ASP A 30 -4.00 8.89 -4.61
CA ASP A 30 -2.97 8.57 -5.61
C ASP A 30 -2.30 7.23 -5.31
N SER A 31 -2.02 6.97 -4.03
CA SER A 31 -1.48 5.69 -3.57
C SER A 31 -2.43 4.53 -3.86
N LEU A 32 -3.72 4.69 -3.56
CA LEU A 32 -4.75 3.68 -3.81
C LEU A 32 -4.90 3.40 -5.32
N ILE A 33 -4.98 4.43 -6.15
CA ILE A 33 -5.11 4.29 -7.61
C ILE A 33 -3.90 3.55 -8.18
N LYS A 34 -2.69 3.93 -7.77
CA LYS A 34 -1.45 3.28 -8.21
C LYS A 34 -1.43 1.80 -7.86
N ASN A 35 -1.70 1.46 -6.60
CA ASN A 35 -1.66 0.07 -6.15
C ASN A 35 -2.79 -0.77 -6.77
N LEU A 36 -3.99 -0.21 -6.87
CA LEU A 36 -5.11 -0.89 -7.52
C LEU A 36 -4.84 -1.14 -9.00
N SER A 37 -4.27 -0.17 -9.73
CA SER A 37 -3.88 -0.34 -11.12
C SER A 37 -2.85 -1.46 -11.29
N ALA A 38 -1.86 -1.53 -10.40
CA ALA A 38 -0.85 -2.59 -10.43
C ALA A 38 -1.48 -3.97 -10.19
N LEU A 39 -2.40 -4.09 -9.23
CA LEU A 39 -3.11 -5.34 -8.95
C LEU A 39 -4.06 -5.76 -10.07
N ASN A 40 -4.78 -4.82 -10.68
CA ASN A 40 -5.70 -5.09 -11.79
C ASN A 40 -4.99 -5.55 -13.06
N SER A 41 -3.69 -5.27 -13.21
CA SER A 41 -2.88 -5.78 -14.32
C SER A 41 -2.49 -7.25 -14.16
N MET A 42 -2.72 -7.85 -12.98
CA MET A 42 -2.40 -9.24 -12.68
C MET A 42 -3.59 -10.16 -12.96
N SER A 43 -3.31 -11.37 -13.41
CA SER A 43 -4.32 -12.43 -13.49
C SER A 43 -4.77 -12.89 -12.09
N MET A 44 -5.94 -13.53 -12.02
CA MET A 44 -6.46 -14.09 -10.77
C MET A 44 -5.47 -15.06 -10.11
N GLU A 45 -4.83 -15.93 -10.89
CA GLU A 45 -3.84 -16.89 -10.38
C GLU A 45 -2.63 -16.18 -9.75
N GLN A 46 -2.12 -15.13 -10.40
CA GLN A 46 -1.02 -14.32 -9.88
C GLN A 46 -1.41 -13.58 -8.60
N LEU A 47 -2.63 -13.05 -8.52
CA LEU A 47 -3.14 -12.39 -7.31
C LEU A 47 -3.22 -13.35 -6.12
N LEU A 48 -3.69 -14.58 -6.35
CA LEU A 48 -3.78 -15.61 -5.33
C LEU A 48 -2.41 -16.05 -4.83
N ASP A 49 -1.48 -16.35 -5.74
CA ASP A 49 -0.10 -16.75 -5.40
C ASP A 49 0.63 -15.64 -4.62
N ARG A 50 0.54 -14.39 -5.09
CA ARG A 50 1.13 -13.23 -4.40
C ARG A 50 0.60 -13.08 -2.98
N ARG A 51 -0.72 -13.19 -2.79
CA ARG A 51 -1.35 -13.09 -1.47
C ARG A 51 -0.89 -14.21 -0.53
N TYR A 52 -0.82 -15.45 -1.04
CA TYR A 52 -0.35 -16.59 -0.27
C TYR A 52 1.10 -16.40 0.21
N LYS A 53 2.01 -16.07 -0.72
CA LYS A 53 3.42 -15.81 -0.40
C LYS A 53 3.60 -14.74 0.66
N ARG A 54 2.90 -13.61 0.51
CA ARG A 54 2.94 -12.51 1.49
C ARG A 54 2.57 -12.98 2.90
N LEU A 55 1.53 -13.80 3.04
CA LEU A 55 1.08 -14.25 4.36
C LEU A 55 2.06 -15.23 5.01
N VAL A 56 2.65 -16.13 4.22
CA VAL A 56 3.61 -17.13 4.72
C VAL A 56 4.94 -16.50 5.11
N GLU A 57 5.39 -15.47 4.39
CA GLU A 57 6.66 -14.78 4.68
C GLU A 57 6.61 -13.91 5.95
N ILE A 58 5.44 -13.59 6.47
CA ILE A 58 5.30 -12.80 7.70
C ILE A 58 5.71 -13.67 8.90
N GLY A 59 6.81 -13.29 9.57
CA GLY A 59 7.24 -13.91 10.83
C GLY A 59 8.36 -14.95 10.70
N ILE A 60 8.88 -15.18 9.48
CA ILE A 60 10.11 -15.94 9.21
C ILE A 60 11.32 -14.98 9.18
#